data_AF-A0A257YLK0-F1
#
_entry.id   AF-A0A257YLK0-F1
#
_cell.length_a   1.000
_cell.length_b   1.000
_cell.length_c   1.000
_cell.angle_alpha   90.00
_cell.angle_beta   90.00
_cell.angle_gamma   90.00
#
_symmetry.space_group_name_H-M   'P 1'
#
loop_
_entity.id
_entity.type
_entity.pdbx_description
1 polymer ?
#
loop_
_entity_poly.entity_id
_entity_poly.type
_entity_poly.pdbx_seq_one_letter_code
_entity_poly.pdbx_strand_id
1 'polypeptide(L)'
;MAWTLEESGLLGSEYYARNPVFPLAQTVGGVNIDALYPGGVARDVAVTGGNKSELSALLAKVAGELQLKTGPEDSSEKGYYYRSDHFSLAKRGVPMFYVKRGTDLADGGVAAGKALAEDYVVNRYHQPSDEYSDNWDMRGIVQEVDLYYRLGRPLADGADWPNWNAGDEFRAIRDQSRAGVK
;
A
#
# COMPACT_ATOMS: atom_id res chain seq x y z
N MET A 1 -7.61 7.29 6.44
CA MET A 1 -7.41 8.75 6.41
C MET A 1 -7.45 9.18 4.95
N ALA A 2 -7.91 10.38 4.64
CA ALA A 2 -7.84 10.95 3.30
C ALA A 2 -6.89 12.13 3.32
N TRP A 3 -5.92 12.14 2.40
CA TRP A 3 -4.87 13.15 2.36
C TRP A 3 -5.19 14.21 1.31
N THR A 4 -4.78 15.45 1.59
CA THR A 4 -4.84 16.56 0.64
C THR A 4 -3.45 16.80 0.07
N LEU A 5 -3.36 17.30 -1.17
CA LEU A 5 -2.09 17.77 -1.74
C LEU A 5 -0.99 16.68 -1.79
N GLU A 6 -1.36 15.42 -2.02
CA GLU A 6 -0.43 14.31 -2.25
C GLU A 6 0.46 14.61 -3.46
N GLU A 7 -0.19 14.94 -4.58
CA GLU A 7 0.48 15.25 -5.86
C GLU A 7 1.32 16.54 -5.82
N SER A 8 1.17 17.34 -4.77
CA SER A 8 2.00 18.54 -4.53
C SER A 8 3.20 18.27 -3.62
N GLY A 9 3.58 16.99 -3.43
CA GLY A 9 4.72 16.58 -2.62
C GLY A 9 4.33 16.10 -1.23
N LEU A 10 3.26 15.32 -1.12
CA LEU A 10 2.78 14.66 0.10
C LEU A 10 2.38 15.64 1.21
N LEU A 11 1.98 16.87 0.87
CA LEU A 11 1.90 17.97 1.84
C LEU A 11 0.88 17.69 2.97
N GLY A 12 -0.25 17.07 2.67
CA GLY A 12 -1.26 16.72 3.67
C GLY A 12 -0.81 15.63 4.63
N SER A 13 -0.26 14.52 4.11
CA SER A 13 0.26 13.44 4.95
C SER A 13 1.48 13.87 5.74
N GLU A 14 2.35 14.70 5.15
CA GLU A 14 3.51 15.29 5.83
C GLU A 14 3.08 16.22 6.96
N TYR A 15 2.07 17.06 6.73
CA TYR A 15 1.52 17.93 7.77
C TYR A 15 0.97 17.11 8.94
N TYR A 16 0.16 16.08 8.67
CA TYR A 16 -0.37 15.21 9.71
C TYR A 16 0.74 14.47 10.45
N ALA A 17 1.72 13.89 9.75
CA ALA A 17 2.79 13.14 10.39
C ALA A 17 3.69 14.02 11.28
N ARG A 18 3.71 15.35 11.07
CA ARG A 18 4.35 16.33 11.95
C ARG A 18 3.45 16.84 13.07
N ASN A 19 2.14 16.80 12.88
CA ASN A 19 1.13 17.34 13.81
C ASN A 19 0.00 16.32 14.03
N PRO A 20 0.31 15.11 14.54
CA PRO A 20 -0.66 14.04 14.49
C PRO A 20 -1.69 14.19 15.61
N VAL A 21 -2.96 13.92 15.31
CA VAL A 21 -4.03 13.91 16.32
C VAL A 21 -3.77 12.81 17.36
N PHE A 22 -3.28 11.66 16.91
CA PHE A 22 -2.82 10.57 17.76
C PHE A 22 -1.30 10.46 17.66
N PRO A 23 -0.54 10.45 18.78
CA PRO A 23 0.91 10.32 18.74
C PRO A 23 1.35 9.16 17.84
N LEU A 24 2.34 9.37 16.95
CA LEU A 24 2.79 8.31 16.03
C LEU A 24 3.32 7.07 16.75
N ALA A 25 3.84 7.24 17.96
CA ALA A 25 4.25 6.14 18.83
C ALA A 25 3.08 5.21 19.20
N GLN A 26 1.85 5.74 19.22
CA GLN A 26 0.59 5.02 19.46
C GLN A 26 -0.10 4.59 18.15
N THR A 27 0.47 4.88 16.98
CA THR A 27 0.00 4.34 15.70
C THR A 27 0.67 3.00 15.45
N VAL A 28 -0.11 1.92 15.36
CA VAL A 28 0.38 0.54 15.18
C VAL A 28 1.01 0.30 13.82
N GLY A 29 0.38 0.83 12.77
CA GLY A 29 0.78 0.73 11.39
C GLY A 29 -0.33 1.27 10.48
N GLY A 30 -0.25 1.03 9.18
CA GLY A 30 -1.30 1.44 8.25
C GLY A 30 -1.23 0.76 6.89
N VAL A 31 -2.28 0.98 6.10
CA VAL A 31 -2.39 0.50 4.71
C VAL A 31 -2.52 1.72 3.81
N ASN A 32 -1.58 1.88 2.87
CA ASN A 32 -1.66 2.90 1.84
C ASN A 32 -2.60 2.44 0.72
N ILE A 33 -3.52 3.30 0.31
CA ILE A 33 -4.42 3.06 -0.83
C ILE A 33 -4.23 4.21 -1.80
N ASP A 34 -3.75 3.90 -2.99
CA ASP A 34 -3.35 4.89 -3.98
C ASP A 34 -3.40 4.30 -5.40
N ALA A 35 -4.19 4.96 -6.26
CA ALA A 35 -4.51 4.59 -7.63
C ALA A 35 -5.15 3.18 -7.79
N LEU A 36 -6.46 3.09 -7.57
CA LEU A 36 -7.29 1.90 -7.81
C LEU A 36 -7.86 1.93 -9.24
N TYR A 37 -7.12 1.41 -10.22
CA TYR A 37 -7.56 1.45 -11.62
C TYR A 37 -8.52 0.29 -11.97
N PRO A 38 -9.52 0.52 -12.84
CA PRO A 38 -10.51 -0.49 -13.21
C PRO A 38 -9.89 -1.68 -13.95
N GLY A 39 -10.43 -2.87 -13.75
CA GLY A 39 -9.99 -4.11 -14.40
C GLY A 39 -10.42 -5.38 -13.66
N GLY A 40 -10.12 -6.53 -14.27
CA GLY A 40 -10.42 -7.85 -13.70
C GLY A 40 -9.62 -8.16 -12.43
N VAL A 41 -9.99 -9.25 -11.77
CA VAL A 41 -9.28 -9.77 -10.59
C VAL A 41 -7.92 -10.35 -10.98
N ALA A 42 -6.93 -10.24 -10.10
CA ALA A 42 -5.62 -10.86 -10.26
C ALA A 42 -5.45 -12.09 -9.37
N ARG A 43 -4.48 -12.93 -9.75
CA ARG A 43 -3.98 -14.07 -8.97
C ARG A 43 -2.84 -13.69 -8.04
N ASP A 44 -2.38 -12.45 -8.11
CA ASP A 44 -1.22 -11.95 -7.40
C ASP A 44 -1.40 -10.52 -6.86
N VAL A 45 -0.56 -10.19 -5.89
CA VAL A 45 -0.41 -8.87 -5.28
C VAL A 45 1.06 -8.48 -5.32
N ALA A 46 1.32 -7.26 -5.77
CA ALA A 46 2.64 -6.65 -5.78
C ALA A 46 2.90 -5.91 -4.47
N VAL A 47 4.08 -6.12 -3.89
CA VAL A 47 4.56 -5.44 -2.68
C VAL A 47 5.52 -4.33 -3.06
N THR A 48 5.06 -3.08 -2.99
CA THR A 48 5.90 -1.92 -3.26
C THR A 48 6.93 -1.77 -2.15
N GLY A 49 8.21 -1.59 -2.51
CA GLY A 49 9.33 -1.56 -1.56
C GLY A 49 9.72 -2.90 -0.94
N GLY A 50 9.00 -3.99 -1.22
CA GLY A 50 9.35 -5.34 -0.75
C GLY A 50 9.16 -5.59 0.75
N ASN A 51 9.89 -6.56 1.31
CA ASN A 51 9.79 -6.97 2.71
C ASN A 51 10.59 -6.05 3.64
N LYS A 52 9.98 -4.92 4.02
CA LYS A 52 10.58 -3.90 4.89
C LYS A 52 10.25 -4.07 6.37
N SER A 53 9.14 -4.75 6.69
CA SER A 53 8.63 -4.85 8.06
C SER A 53 7.97 -6.19 8.37
N GLU A 54 7.77 -6.43 9.66
CA GLU A 54 7.08 -7.62 10.20
C GLU A 54 5.63 -7.73 9.69
N LEU A 55 5.07 -6.65 9.14
CA LEU A 55 3.80 -6.64 8.43
C LEU A 55 3.73 -7.66 7.28
N SER A 56 4.87 -8.03 6.67
CA SER A 56 4.90 -9.03 5.61
C SER A 56 4.37 -10.40 6.05
N ALA A 57 4.45 -10.76 7.33
CA ALA A 57 3.84 -11.99 7.84
C ALA A 57 2.30 -11.94 7.77
N LEU A 58 1.71 -10.79 8.13
CA LEU A 58 0.26 -10.57 8.02
C LEU A 58 -0.18 -10.57 6.55
N LEU A 59 0.59 -9.95 5.66
CA LEU A 59 0.32 -10.02 4.22
C LEU A 59 0.35 -11.46 3.71
N ALA A 60 1.36 -12.25 4.06
CA ALA A 60 1.47 -13.64 3.63
C ALA A 60 0.26 -14.48 4.09
N LYS A 61 -0.20 -14.26 5.33
CA LYS A 61 -1.42 -14.91 5.85
C LYS A 61 -2.66 -14.53 5.04
N VAL A 62 -2.93 -13.23 4.89
CA VAL A 62 -4.13 -12.73 4.19
C VAL A 62 -4.10 -13.12 2.71
N ALA A 63 -2.94 -13.02 2.05
CA ALA A 63 -2.77 -13.46 0.67
C ALA A 63 -3.04 -14.96 0.53
N GLY A 64 -2.58 -15.79 1.48
CA GLY A 64 -2.90 -17.23 1.51
C GLY A 64 -4.39 -17.51 1.63
N GLU A 65 -5.11 -16.78 2.50
CA GLU A 65 -6.57 -16.88 2.66
C GLU A 65 -7.32 -16.50 1.37
N LEU A 66 -6.82 -15.50 0.64
CA LEU A 66 -7.36 -15.03 -0.63
C LEU A 66 -6.82 -15.81 -1.85
N GLN A 67 -5.95 -16.79 -1.64
CA GLN A 67 -5.28 -17.56 -2.70
C GLN A 67 -4.49 -16.68 -3.69
N LEU A 68 -3.92 -15.57 -3.19
CA LEU A 68 -3.08 -14.66 -3.94
C LEU A 68 -1.61 -15.00 -3.78
N LYS A 69 -0.86 -14.96 -4.88
CA LYS A 69 0.61 -14.96 -4.84
C LYS A 69 1.12 -13.57 -4.46
N THR A 70 2.15 -13.49 -3.63
CA THR A 70 2.84 -12.22 -3.35
C THR A 70 4.11 -12.14 -4.17
N GLY A 71 4.35 -11.00 -4.81
CA GLY A 71 5.58 -10.74 -5.57
C GLY A 71 6.12 -9.33 -5.33
N PRO A 72 7.36 -9.05 -5.73
CA PRO A 72 7.84 -7.67 -5.79
C PRO A 72 7.03 -6.88 -6.82
N GLU A 73 7.07 -5.56 -6.71
CA GLU A 73 6.62 -4.68 -7.80
C GLU A 73 7.50 -4.83 -9.05
N ASP A 74 6.89 -4.61 -10.24
CA ASP A 74 7.56 -4.78 -11.54
C ASP A 74 8.69 -3.77 -11.81
N SER A 75 8.72 -2.65 -11.08
CA SER A 75 9.66 -1.54 -11.34
C SER A 75 10.24 -0.95 -10.04
N SER A 76 10.87 -1.81 -9.23
CA SER A 76 11.47 -1.40 -7.94
C SER A 76 12.52 -0.28 -8.08
N GLU A 77 13.21 -0.19 -9.22
CA GLU A 77 14.18 0.84 -9.54
C GLU A 77 13.57 2.26 -9.61
N LYS A 78 12.25 2.37 -9.75
CA LYS A 78 11.52 3.65 -9.77
C LYS A 78 11.24 4.21 -8.37
N GLY A 79 11.56 3.45 -7.32
CA GLY A 79 11.49 3.90 -5.93
C GLY A 79 10.08 4.29 -5.45
N TYR A 80 9.03 3.62 -5.94
CA TYR A 80 7.63 3.98 -5.64
C TYR A 80 7.28 3.98 -4.16
N TYR A 81 7.99 3.19 -3.35
CA TYR A 81 7.84 3.20 -1.89
C TYR A 81 8.06 4.58 -1.26
N TYR A 82 8.85 5.46 -1.89
CA TYR A 82 9.17 6.79 -1.35
C TYR A 82 8.29 7.90 -1.93
N ARG A 83 7.25 7.55 -2.69
CA ARG A 83 6.52 8.49 -3.58
C ARG A 83 5.01 8.58 -3.32
N SER A 84 4.52 8.09 -2.18
CA SER A 84 3.10 8.17 -1.82
C SER A 84 2.93 8.43 -0.31
N ASP A 85 1.73 8.78 0.13
CA ASP A 85 1.47 9.37 1.44
C ASP A 85 1.92 8.53 2.65
N HIS A 86 1.91 7.21 2.55
CA HIS A 86 2.45 6.34 3.60
C HIS A 86 3.89 6.69 3.98
N PHE A 87 4.70 7.19 3.04
CA PHE A 87 6.09 7.53 3.27
C PHE A 87 6.24 8.61 4.36
N SER A 88 5.29 9.56 4.45
CA SER A 88 5.28 10.60 5.48
C SER A 88 5.23 10.02 6.90
N LEU A 89 4.55 8.88 7.08
CA LEU A 89 4.48 8.13 8.34
C LEU A 89 5.65 7.15 8.47
N ALA A 90 6.02 6.46 7.40
CA ALA A 90 7.09 5.47 7.40
C ALA A 90 8.45 6.09 7.75
N LYS A 91 8.79 7.24 7.18
CA LYS A 91 10.02 7.99 7.51
C LYS A 91 10.07 8.51 8.95
N ARG A 92 8.97 8.38 9.69
CA ARG A 92 8.83 8.67 11.13
C ARG A 92 8.61 7.41 11.96
N GLY A 93 8.89 6.24 11.39
CA GLY A 93 8.93 4.96 12.06
C GLY A 93 7.63 4.18 12.06
N VAL A 94 6.49 4.69 11.60
CA VAL A 94 5.24 3.91 11.60
C VAL A 94 5.27 2.87 10.46
N PRO A 95 5.18 1.55 10.72
CA PRO A 95 5.16 0.54 9.66
C PRO A 95 3.94 0.67 8.74
N MET A 96 4.16 0.61 7.43
CA MET A 96 3.09 0.81 6.44
C MET A 96 3.12 -0.30 5.39
N PHE A 97 1.95 -0.84 5.07
CA PHE A 97 1.75 -1.56 3.82
C PHE A 97 1.67 -0.58 2.66
N TYR A 98 2.33 -0.92 1.56
CA TYR A 98 1.98 -0.40 0.25
C TYR A 98 1.96 -1.57 -0.73
N VAL A 99 0.74 -2.03 -1.03
CA VAL A 99 0.52 -3.20 -1.89
C VAL A 99 -0.54 -2.84 -2.94
N LYS A 100 -0.42 -3.43 -4.12
CA LYS A 100 -1.33 -3.22 -5.25
C LYS A 100 -1.66 -4.55 -5.91
N ARG A 101 -2.80 -4.64 -6.58
CA ARG A 101 -3.12 -5.75 -7.48
C ARG A 101 -1.95 -5.97 -8.44
N GLY A 102 -1.53 -7.22 -8.55
CA GLY A 102 -0.48 -7.62 -9.49
C GLY A 102 -0.97 -7.68 -10.93
N THR A 103 -0.12 -8.17 -11.82
CA THR A 103 -0.39 -8.19 -13.26
C THR A 103 -0.81 -9.58 -13.78
N ASP A 104 -0.83 -10.63 -12.95
CA ASP A 104 -1.35 -11.95 -13.34
C ASP A 104 -2.89 -11.98 -13.23
N LEU A 105 -3.57 -11.36 -14.21
CA LEU A 105 -5.03 -11.36 -14.25
C LEU A 105 -5.61 -12.77 -14.39
N ALA A 106 -6.74 -13.02 -13.72
CA ALA A 106 -7.46 -14.30 -13.86
C ALA A 106 -7.83 -14.56 -15.33
N ASP A 107 -8.33 -13.53 -16.00
CA ASP A 107 -8.65 -13.53 -17.42
C ASP A 107 -7.45 -12.97 -18.21
N GLY A 108 -6.85 -13.78 -19.08
CA GLY A 108 -5.76 -13.36 -19.97
C GLY A 108 -4.34 -13.35 -19.35
N GLY A 109 -4.20 -13.58 -18.04
CA GLY A 109 -2.91 -13.75 -17.38
C GLY A 109 -2.02 -12.51 -17.40
N VAL A 110 -0.72 -12.73 -17.20
CA VAL A 110 0.31 -11.67 -17.14
C VAL A 110 0.30 -10.75 -18.35
N ALA A 111 0.08 -11.28 -19.56
CA ALA A 111 0.06 -10.46 -20.78
C ALA A 111 -1.08 -9.44 -20.76
N ALA A 112 -2.29 -9.86 -20.37
CA ALA A 112 -3.43 -8.97 -20.26
C ALA A 112 -3.26 -7.94 -19.14
N GLY A 113 -2.73 -8.34 -17.98
CA GLY A 113 -2.51 -7.40 -16.88
C GLY A 113 -1.43 -6.37 -17.17
N LYS A 114 -0.34 -6.74 -17.86
CA LYS A 114 0.66 -5.77 -18.31
C LYS A 114 0.08 -4.78 -19.32
N ALA A 115 -0.69 -5.24 -20.29
CA ALA A 115 -1.37 -4.37 -21.25
C ALA A 115 -2.36 -3.41 -20.55
N LEU A 116 -3.11 -3.90 -19.56
CA LEU A 116 -4.02 -3.08 -18.76
C LEU A 116 -3.28 -2.00 -17.95
N ALA A 117 -2.19 -2.38 -17.28
CA ALA A 117 -1.38 -1.45 -16.49
C ALA A 117 -0.71 -0.38 -17.39
N GLU A 118 -0.20 -0.80 -18.56
CA GLU A 118 0.38 0.12 -19.54
C GLU A 118 -0.66 1.10 -20.10
N ASP A 119 -1.84 0.61 -20.47
CA ASP A 119 -2.95 1.46 -20.92
C ASP A 119 -3.35 2.50 -19.86
N TYR A 120 -3.46 2.09 -18.59
CA TYR A 120 -3.72 3.04 -17.50
C TYR A 120 -2.62 4.10 -17.40
N VAL A 121 -1.35 3.70 -17.37
CA VAL A 121 -0.22 4.64 -17.23
C VAL A 121 -0.09 5.60 -18.41
N VAL A 122 -0.29 5.12 -19.64
CA VAL A 122 -0.08 5.91 -20.87
C VAL A 122 -1.28 6.80 -21.16
N ASN A 123 -2.49 6.29 -20.98
CA ASN A 123 -3.70 6.94 -21.50
C ASN A 123 -4.59 7.56 -20.42
N ARG A 124 -4.38 7.29 -19.12
CA ARG A 124 -5.28 7.74 -18.05
C ARG A 124 -4.55 8.44 -16.91
N TYR A 125 -3.48 7.86 -16.38
CA TYR A 125 -2.77 8.39 -15.21
C TYR A 125 -2.33 9.85 -15.40
N HIS A 126 -2.76 10.73 -14.49
CA HIS A 126 -2.54 12.19 -14.55
C HIS A 126 -3.08 12.86 -15.83
N GLN A 127 -4.07 12.27 -16.49
CA GLN A 127 -4.72 12.83 -17.67
C GLN A 127 -6.21 13.13 -17.39
N PRO A 128 -6.84 14.03 -18.17
CA PRO A 128 -8.28 14.29 -18.07
C PRO A 128 -9.17 13.04 -18.27
N SER A 129 -8.62 12.00 -18.90
CA SER A 129 -9.26 10.69 -19.11
C SER A 129 -9.26 9.78 -17.88
N ASP A 130 -8.65 10.18 -16.77
CA ASP A 130 -8.83 9.54 -15.46
C ASP A 130 -10.20 9.89 -14.86
N GLU A 131 -11.24 9.48 -15.58
CA GLU A 131 -12.63 9.77 -15.26
C GLU A 131 -13.42 8.47 -15.12
N TYR A 132 -14.32 8.44 -14.14
CA TYR A 132 -15.23 7.34 -13.92
C TYR A 132 -16.03 7.00 -15.19
N SER A 133 -16.28 5.70 -15.41
CA SER A 133 -17.20 5.22 -16.43
C SER A 133 -18.03 4.06 -15.91
N ASP A 134 -19.32 4.03 -16.27
CA ASP A 134 -20.22 2.92 -15.97
C ASP A 134 -19.76 1.57 -16.55
N ASN A 135 -18.86 1.60 -17.54
CA ASN A 135 -18.30 0.40 -18.17
C ASN A 135 -17.04 -0.13 -17.46
N TRP A 136 -16.62 0.45 -16.34
CA TRP A 136 -15.49 -0.04 -15.56
C TRP A 136 -15.74 -1.47 -15.06
N ASP A 137 -14.75 -2.35 -15.25
CA ASP A 137 -14.71 -3.60 -14.52
C ASP A 137 -14.25 -3.34 -13.08
N MET A 138 -15.21 -3.35 -12.15
CA MET A 138 -14.95 -3.06 -10.73
C MET A 138 -14.41 -4.27 -9.95
N ARG A 139 -14.37 -5.46 -10.54
CA ARG A 139 -14.10 -6.70 -9.80
C ARG A 139 -12.73 -6.69 -9.12
N GLY A 140 -11.70 -6.20 -9.80
CA GLY A 140 -10.37 -6.12 -9.19
C GLY A 140 -10.22 -4.99 -8.18
N ILE A 141 -10.92 -3.86 -8.35
CA ILE A 141 -10.99 -2.81 -7.31
C ILE A 141 -11.61 -3.38 -6.03
N VAL A 142 -12.71 -4.15 -6.14
CA VAL A 142 -13.34 -4.81 -5.00
C VAL A 142 -12.38 -5.80 -4.34
N GLN A 143 -11.61 -6.58 -5.12
CA GLN A 143 -10.59 -7.49 -4.59
C GLN A 143 -9.48 -6.74 -3.82
N GLU A 144 -8.98 -5.62 -4.34
CA GLU A 144 -7.97 -4.79 -3.66
C GLU A 144 -8.51 -4.20 -2.35
N VAL A 145 -9.74 -3.68 -2.37
CA VAL A 145 -10.36 -3.11 -1.15
C VAL A 145 -10.61 -4.19 -0.09
N ASP A 146 -11.01 -5.41 -0.48
CA ASP A 146 -11.12 -6.54 0.46
C ASP A 146 -9.76 -6.92 1.06
N LEU A 147 -8.70 -6.97 0.23
CA LEU A 147 -7.33 -7.16 0.72
C LEU A 147 -6.94 -6.08 1.74
N TYR A 148 -7.14 -4.80 1.42
CA TYR A 148 -6.82 -3.69 2.33
C TYR A 148 -7.57 -3.76 3.65
N TYR A 149 -8.86 -4.10 3.59
CA TYR A 149 -9.67 -4.31 4.78
C TYR A 149 -9.10 -5.44 5.66
N ARG A 150 -8.75 -6.57 5.06
CA ARG A 150 -8.19 -7.74 5.77
C ARG A 150 -6.79 -7.49 6.34
N LEU A 151 -6.01 -6.58 5.74
CA LEU A 151 -4.73 -6.15 6.29
C LEU A 151 -4.90 -5.14 7.44
N GLY A 152 -5.81 -4.19 7.29
CA GLY A 152 -6.02 -3.14 8.29
C GLY A 152 -6.78 -3.62 9.53
N ARG A 153 -7.75 -4.53 9.38
CA ARG A 153 -8.63 -4.95 10.47
C ARG A 153 -7.90 -5.62 11.63
N PRO A 154 -6.95 -6.56 11.42
CA PRO A 154 -6.19 -7.14 12.51
C PRO A 154 -5.30 -6.14 13.24
N LEU A 155 -4.79 -5.11 12.55
CA LEU A 155 -4.03 -4.03 13.21
C LEU A 155 -4.93 -3.17 14.10
N ALA A 156 -6.19 -2.95 13.71
CA ALA A 156 -7.12 -2.12 14.47
C ALA A 156 -7.72 -2.86 15.69
N ASP A 157 -8.02 -4.15 15.54
CA ASP A 157 -8.71 -4.94 16.57
C ASP A 157 -7.74 -5.76 17.45
N GLY A 158 -6.54 -6.02 16.97
CA GLY A 158 -5.56 -6.89 17.61
C GLY A 158 -4.69 -6.18 18.64
N ALA A 159 -3.74 -6.93 19.20
CA ALA A 159 -2.72 -6.45 20.12
C ALA A 159 -1.32 -6.47 19.52
N ASP A 160 -1.17 -6.90 18.27
CA ASP A 160 0.11 -7.00 17.59
C ASP A 160 0.68 -5.61 17.29
N TRP A 161 1.96 -5.41 17.59
CA TRP A 161 2.69 -4.17 17.32
C TRP A 161 3.87 -4.45 16.40
N PRO A 162 3.62 -4.61 15.08
CA PRO A 162 4.67 -4.89 14.13
C PRO A 162 5.69 -3.76 14.11
N ASN A 163 6.92 -4.12 13.76
CA ASN A 163 8.04 -3.21 13.60
C ASN A 163 8.70 -3.39 12.23
N TRP A 164 9.63 -2.51 11.89
CA TRP A 164 10.49 -2.67 10.73
C TRP A 164 11.45 -3.84 10.91
N ASN A 165 11.92 -4.44 9.83
CA ASN A 165 12.92 -5.51 9.90
C ASN A 165 14.26 -4.97 10.44
N ALA A 166 15.10 -5.85 10.99
CA ALA A 166 16.45 -5.47 11.38
C ALA A 166 17.24 -4.96 10.16
N GLY A 167 17.88 -3.80 10.29
CA GLY A 167 18.64 -3.16 9.21
C GLY A 167 17.81 -2.28 8.26
N ASP A 168 16.48 -2.28 8.36
CA ASP A 168 15.64 -1.34 7.63
C ASP A 168 15.84 0.09 8.13
N GLU A 169 15.85 1.05 7.21
CA GLU A 169 16.20 2.45 7.47
C GLU A 169 15.24 3.15 8.46
N PHE A 170 14.02 2.65 8.64
CA PHE A 170 13.03 3.25 9.54
C PHE A 170 13.01 2.63 10.94
N ARG A 171 13.71 1.51 11.15
CA ARG A 171 13.69 0.74 12.41
C ARG A 171 14.15 1.57 13.61
N ALA A 172 15.30 2.24 13.49
CA ALA A 172 15.87 3.02 14.58
C ALA A 172 14.93 4.14 15.06
N ILE A 173 14.25 4.81 14.12
CA ILE A 173 13.29 5.88 14.41
C ILE A 173 12.06 5.31 15.13
N ARG A 174 11.55 4.15 14.69
CA ARG A 174 10.42 3.48 15.34
C ARG A 174 10.76 3.09 16.77
N ASP A 175 11.89 2.44 16.98
CA ASP A 175 12.36 2.01 18.30
C ASP A 175 12.53 3.21 19.24
N GLN A 176 13.12 4.30 18.77
CA GLN A 176 13.23 5.54 19.54
C GLN A 176 11.86 6.15 19.86
N SER A 177 10.94 6.21 18.89
CA SER A 177 9.62 6.82 19.08
C SER A 177 8.76 6.06 20.11
N ARG A 178 8.97 4.74 20.23
CA ARG A 178 8.24 3.87 21.16
C ARG A 178 8.96 3.65 22.48
N ALA A 179 10.16 4.19 22.67
CA ALA A 179 10.89 4.04 23.91
C ALA A 179 10.08 4.66 25.07
N GLY A 180 9.50 3.80 25.92
CA GLY A 180 8.69 4.22 27.06
C GLY A 180 7.17 4.30 26.82
N VAL A 181 6.70 3.97 25.62
CA VAL A 181 5.27 3.79 25.35
C VAL A 181 4.91 2.33 25.64
N LYS A 182 3.97 2.10 26.57
CA LYS A 182 3.44 0.77 26.89
C LYS A 182 2.51 0.26 25.80
#